data_AF-N9GGJ9-F1
#
_entry.id   AF-N9GGJ9-F1
#
_cell.length_a   1.000
_cell.length_b   1.000
_cell.length_c   1.000
_cell.angle_alpha   90.00
_cell.angle_beta   90.00
_cell.angle_gamma   90.00
#
_symmetry.space_group_name_H-M   'P 1'
#
loop_
_entity.id
_entity.type
_entity.pdbx_description
1 polymer ?
#
loop_
_entity_poly.entity_id
_entity_poly.type
_entity_poly.pdbx_seq_one_letter_code
_entity_poly.pdbx_strand_id
1 'polypeptide(L)'
;MRFAIASMILMPILIYKKDLAFLWQPRAVILALIGGLAYCFTVYIAFLHAPAAHAAIFLNGCIPLCTAVAAYLIFKQPFDKHTWMSLVIMLSALALMSYLMLHEQTTVFGVGDVLLFMSAVWWGIFTVLLKQWKMSAWHSTASVVIWSALIYLPIYFLFIPKHFHEAEPLHLVIQGLFHGVLVVIIATLTYVAAIERLGAFKTGSIVTLAPFIAAVIAVPLLNEPLSLAVACGLVGMAIGALQPWRWRRQDSLSQQLSQQNKN
;
A
#
# COMPACT_ATOMS: atom_id res chain seq x y z
N MET A 1 13.81 -1.28 -13.54
CA MET A 1 13.52 -2.71 -13.82
C MET A 1 12.04 -3.06 -13.73
N ARG A 2 11.39 -3.02 -12.56
CA ARG A 2 10.01 -3.50 -12.39
C ARG A 2 8.97 -2.94 -13.37
N PHE A 3 8.93 -1.61 -13.56
CA PHE A 3 7.98 -0.99 -14.50
C PHE A 3 8.31 -1.28 -15.96
N ALA A 4 9.60 -1.39 -16.32
CA ALA A 4 10.02 -1.77 -17.66
C ALA A 4 9.57 -3.18 -18.03
N ILE A 5 9.82 -4.15 -17.12
CA ILE A 5 9.43 -5.54 -17.33
C ILE A 5 7.91 -5.65 -17.37
N ALA A 6 7.22 -5.02 -16.41
CA ALA A 6 5.77 -5.03 -16.38
C ALA A 6 5.15 -4.40 -17.64
N SER A 7 5.68 -3.26 -18.12
CA SER A 7 5.18 -2.59 -19.33
C SER A 7 5.48 -3.41 -20.58
N MET A 8 6.64 -4.05 -20.65
CA MET A 8 7.00 -4.92 -21.77
C MET A 8 6.06 -6.12 -21.90
N ILE A 9 5.49 -6.59 -20.80
CA ILE A 9 4.51 -7.68 -20.77
C ILE A 9 3.10 -7.16 -21.07
N LEU A 10 2.66 -6.09 -20.40
CA LEU A 10 1.28 -5.60 -20.51
C LEU A 10 1.01 -4.88 -21.84
N MET A 11 1.97 -4.13 -22.38
CA MET A 11 1.74 -3.31 -23.57
C MET A 11 1.37 -4.14 -24.82
N PRO A 12 2.06 -5.26 -25.15
CA PRO A 12 1.65 -6.12 -26.26
C PRO A 12 0.23 -6.68 -26.09
N ILE A 13 -0.17 -7.01 -24.87
CA ILE A 13 -1.51 -7.54 -24.57
C ILE A 13 -2.57 -6.47 -24.82
N LEU A 14 -2.32 -5.22 -24.42
CA LEU A 14 -3.23 -4.09 -24.68
C LEU A 14 -3.35 -3.79 -26.17
N ILE A 15 -2.23 -3.82 -26.91
CA ILE A 15 -2.23 -3.63 -28.37
C ILE A 15 -3.02 -4.75 -29.05
N TYR A 16 -2.78 -6.01 -28.67
CA TYR A 16 -3.49 -7.17 -29.24
C TYR A 16 -5.00 -7.10 -28.98
N LYS A 17 -5.42 -6.70 -27.77
CA LYS A 17 -6.83 -6.51 -27.42
C LYS A 17 -7.45 -5.21 -27.95
N LYS A 18 -6.65 -4.34 -28.59
CA LYS A 18 -7.04 -2.99 -29.04
C LYS A 18 -7.65 -2.13 -27.91
N ASP A 19 -7.19 -2.38 -26.69
CA ASP A 19 -7.72 -1.77 -25.46
C ASP A 19 -6.73 -0.71 -24.96
N LEU A 20 -6.59 0.39 -25.70
CA LEU A 20 -5.65 1.48 -25.38
C LEU A 20 -6.36 2.81 -25.07
N ALA A 21 -7.64 2.93 -25.42
CA ALA A 21 -8.37 4.19 -25.32
C ALA A 21 -8.44 4.73 -23.89
N PHE A 22 -8.53 3.85 -22.88
CA PHE A 22 -8.60 4.25 -21.48
C PHE A 22 -7.32 4.94 -20.98
N LEU A 23 -6.15 4.65 -21.58
CA LEU A 23 -4.86 5.22 -21.17
C LEU A 23 -4.83 6.74 -21.34
N TRP A 24 -5.60 7.27 -22.29
CA TRP A 24 -5.68 8.70 -22.58
C TRP A 24 -6.59 9.46 -21.62
N GLN A 25 -7.29 8.76 -20.72
CA GLN A 25 -8.11 9.42 -19.72
C GLN A 25 -7.22 10.02 -18.62
N PRO A 26 -7.52 11.23 -18.12
CA PRO A 26 -6.76 11.84 -17.02
C PRO A 26 -6.64 10.94 -15.79
N ARG A 27 -7.67 10.13 -15.54
CA ARG A 27 -7.70 9.14 -14.46
C ARG A 27 -6.54 8.16 -14.53
N ALA A 28 -6.21 7.65 -15.72
CA ALA A 28 -5.12 6.71 -15.92
C ALA A 28 -3.76 7.33 -15.53
N VAL A 29 -3.53 8.58 -15.97
CA VAL A 29 -2.30 9.33 -15.67
C VAL A 29 -2.21 9.62 -14.16
N ILE A 30 -3.30 10.09 -13.55
CA ILE A 30 -3.32 10.44 -12.12
C ILE A 30 -3.06 9.20 -11.24
N LEU A 31 -3.67 8.05 -11.57
CA LEU A 31 -3.41 6.79 -10.85
C LEU A 31 -1.92 6.42 -10.91
N ALA A 32 -1.28 6.58 -12.07
CA ALA A 32 0.14 6.29 -12.24
C ALA A 32 1.05 7.28 -11.51
N LEU A 33 0.73 8.58 -11.54
CA LEU A 33 1.50 9.59 -10.82
C LEU A 33 1.45 9.36 -9.30
N ILE A 34 0.28 9.02 -8.76
CA ILE A 34 0.09 8.85 -7.31
C ILE A 34 0.56 7.46 -6.84
N GLY A 35 -0.04 6.39 -7.35
CA GLY A 35 0.23 5.02 -6.88
C GLY A 35 1.50 4.41 -7.47
N GLY A 36 1.93 4.89 -8.64
CA GLY A 36 3.14 4.43 -9.31
C GLY A 36 4.38 5.22 -8.93
N LEU A 37 4.44 6.50 -9.32
CA LEU A 37 5.66 7.30 -9.17
C LEU A 37 5.82 7.89 -7.78
N ALA A 38 4.88 8.72 -7.32
CA ALA A 38 4.99 9.44 -6.05
C ALA A 38 5.17 8.48 -4.88
N TYR A 39 4.29 7.48 -4.77
CA TYR A 39 4.41 6.41 -3.77
C TYR A 39 5.78 5.74 -3.80
N CYS A 40 6.25 5.33 -4.97
CA CYS A 40 7.47 4.54 -5.01
C CYS A 40 8.73 5.35 -4.81
N PHE A 41 8.77 6.60 -5.27
CA PHE A 41 9.88 7.49 -4.95
C PHE A 41 9.99 7.73 -3.45
N THR A 42 8.87 8.04 -2.77
CA THR A 42 8.91 8.26 -1.33
C THR A 42 9.31 6.99 -0.59
N VAL A 43 8.79 5.81 -0.96
CA VAL A 43 9.16 4.54 -0.31
C VAL A 43 10.63 4.21 -0.50
N TYR A 44 11.14 4.33 -1.73
CA TYR A 44 12.52 3.94 -2.01
C TYR A 44 13.53 4.90 -1.39
N ILE A 45 13.26 6.20 -1.38
CA ILE A 45 14.10 7.16 -0.66
C ILE A 45 14.00 6.90 0.85
N ALA A 46 12.82 6.55 1.37
CA ALA A 46 12.66 6.24 2.77
C ALA A 46 13.54 5.06 3.23
N PHE A 47 13.60 3.98 2.45
CA PHE A 47 14.43 2.82 2.76
C PHE A 47 15.94 3.08 2.68
N LEU A 48 16.38 4.22 2.13
CA LEU A 48 17.78 4.66 2.24
C LEU A 48 18.09 5.27 3.62
N HIS A 49 17.08 5.64 4.39
CA HIS A 49 17.20 6.43 5.61
C HIS A 49 16.49 5.82 6.84
N ALA A 50 15.67 4.80 6.66
CA ALA A 50 14.93 4.13 7.73
C ALA A 50 14.94 2.61 7.57
N PRO A 51 14.97 1.85 8.68
CA PRO A 51 14.97 0.40 8.68
C PRO A 51 13.62 -0.20 8.25
N ALA A 52 13.63 -1.49 7.89
CA ALA A 52 12.45 -2.19 7.40
C ALA A 52 11.34 -2.28 8.46
N ALA A 53 11.71 -2.46 9.74
CA ALA A 53 10.78 -2.46 10.86
C ALA A 53 9.89 -1.19 10.91
N HIS A 54 10.43 0.00 10.61
CA HIS A 54 9.66 1.24 10.65
C HIS A 54 8.60 1.28 9.53
N ALA A 55 8.90 0.71 8.36
CA ALA A 55 7.97 0.63 7.24
C ALA A 55 6.75 -0.27 7.54
N ALA A 56 6.88 -1.22 8.47
CA ALA A 56 5.74 -2.01 8.91
C ALA A 56 4.64 -1.13 9.54
N ILE A 57 5.03 -0.02 10.19
CA ILE A 57 4.11 0.83 10.96
C ILE A 57 3.83 2.15 10.25
N PHE A 58 4.86 2.95 9.96
CA PHE A 58 4.71 4.27 9.34
C PHE A 58 4.20 4.20 7.91
N LEU A 59 4.57 3.16 7.18
CA LEU A 59 4.00 2.90 5.85
C LEU A 59 2.75 2.04 5.98
N ASN A 60 2.89 0.74 6.25
CA ASN A 60 1.75 -0.17 6.09
C ASN A 60 0.66 0.01 7.15
N GLY A 61 1.04 0.19 8.42
CA GLY A 61 0.09 0.45 9.51
C GLY A 61 -0.71 1.74 9.33
N CYS A 62 -0.11 2.76 8.68
CA CYS A 62 -0.76 4.04 8.43
C CYS A 62 -1.58 4.08 7.14
N ILE A 63 -1.52 3.09 6.25
CA ILE A 63 -2.34 3.06 5.01
C ILE A 63 -3.84 3.18 5.32
N PRO A 64 -4.44 2.39 6.25
CA PRO A 64 -5.86 2.51 6.58
C PRO A 64 -6.24 3.89 7.13
N LEU A 65 -5.40 4.46 7.99
CA LEU A 65 -5.53 5.82 8.52
C LEU A 65 -5.54 6.84 7.37
N CYS A 66 -4.55 6.81 6.50
CA CYS A 66 -4.43 7.73 5.36
C CYS A 66 -5.57 7.55 4.35
N THR A 67 -6.01 6.32 4.11
CA THR A 67 -7.13 6.00 3.22
C THR A 67 -8.43 6.61 3.75
N ALA A 68 -8.70 6.46 5.05
CA ALA A 68 -9.89 7.05 5.68
C ALA A 68 -9.86 8.59 5.60
N VAL A 69 -8.74 9.20 5.95
CA VAL A 69 -8.56 10.66 5.87
C VAL A 69 -8.71 11.15 4.41
N ALA A 70 -8.10 10.49 3.43
CA ALA A 70 -8.23 10.84 2.02
C ALA A 70 -9.68 10.69 1.51
N ALA A 71 -10.41 9.66 1.95
CA ALA A 71 -11.82 9.48 1.59
C ALA A 71 -12.71 10.61 2.11
N TYR A 72 -12.44 11.09 3.33
CA TYR A 72 -13.13 12.23 3.90
C TYR A 72 -12.75 13.55 3.20
N LEU A 73 -11.46 13.83 2.99
CA LEU A 73 -11.02 15.09 2.41
C LEU A 73 -11.38 15.24 0.92
N ILE A 74 -11.21 14.18 0.12
CA ILE A 74 -11.39 14.25 -1.34
C ILE A 74 -12.86 14.07 -1.72
N PHE A 75 -13.57 13.15 -1.05
CA PHE A 75 -14.93 12.75 -1.43
C PHE A 75 -15.99 13.05 -0.37
N LYS A 76 -15.63 13.73 0.73
CA LYS A 76 -16.54 14.11 1.82
C LYS A 76 -17.34 12.93 2.37
N GLN A 77 -16.76 11.72 2.36
CA GLN A 77 -17.41 10.54 2.92
C GLN A 77 -17.48 10.68 4.45
N PRO A 78 -18.67 10.63 5.08
CA PRO A 78 -18.79 10.79 6.51
C PRO A 78 -18.16 9.60 7.25
N PHE A 79 -17.47 9.89 8.35
CA PHE A 79 -16.97 8.86 9.26
C PHE A 79 -18.10 8.32 10.13
N ASP A 80 -18.24 6.99 10.17
CA ASP A 80 -19.07 6.36 11.20
C ASP A 80 -18.33 6.34 12.55
N LYS A 81 -19.07 6.09 13.64
CA LYS A 81 -18.52 6.05 15.00
C LYS A 81 -17.37 5.03 15.13
N HIS A 82 -17.43 3.94 14.36
CA HIS A 82 -16.40 2.90 14.38
C HIS A 82 -15.11 3.33 13.67
N THR A 83 -15.21 4.08 12.57
CA THR A 83 -14.06 4.66 11.89
C THR A 83 -13.39 5.71 12.77
N TRP A 84 -14.16 6.54 13.47
CA TRP A 84 -13.60 7.47 14.47
C TRP A 84 -12.81 6.76 15.58
N MET A 85 -13.40 5.71 16.18
CA MET A 85 -12.72 4.91 17.19
C MET A 85 -11.41 4.29 16.66
N SER A 86 -11.45 3.76 15.44
CA SER A 86 -10.29 3.20 14.75
C SER A 86 -9.18 4.22 14.54
N LEU A 87 -9.51 5.43 14.07
CA LEU A 87 -8.56 6.53 13.88
C LEU A 87 -7.88 6.92 15.20
N VAL A 88 -8.64 7.04 16.28
CA VAL A 88 -8.09 7.37 17.61
C VAL A 88 -7.14 6.29 18.12
N ILE A 89 -7.46 5.01 17.91
CA ILE A 89 -6.58 3.89 18.29
C ILE A 89 -5.28 3.93 17.48
N MET A 90 -5.36 4.10 16.16
CA MET A 90 -4.18 4.14 15.28
C MET A 90 -3.28 5.34 15.60
N LEU A 91 -3.86 6.53 15.83
CA LEU A 91 -3.11 7.73 16.20
C LEU A 91 -2.46 7.60 17.58
N SER A 92 -3.16 7.02 18.56
CA SER A 92 -2.60 6.74 19.89
C SER A 92 -1.45 5.74 19.82
N ALA A 93 -1.59 4.68 19.01
CA ALA A 93 -0.54 3.69 18.79
C ALA A 93 0.71 4.31 18.13
N LEU A 94 0.50 5.15 17.12
CA LEU A 94 1.58 5.88 16.45
C LEU A 94 2.31 6.83 17.41
N ALA A 95 1.57 7.57 18.23
CA ALA A 95 2.13 8.48 19.22
C ALA A 95 2.92 7.75 20.30
N LEU A 96 2.37 6.65 20.84
CA LEU A 96 3.03 5.83 21.85
C LEU A 96 4.32 5.20 21.32
N MET A 97 4.28 4.63 20.11
CA MET A 97 5.48 4.10 19.45
C MET A 97 6.54 5.19 19.28
N SER A 98 6.16 6.34 18.73
CA SER A 98 7.09 7.45 18.48
C SER A 98 7.72 7.94 19.78
N TYR A 99 6.95 7.99 20.87
CA TYR A 99 7.46 8.32 22.20
C TYR A 99 8.47 7.28 22.72
N LEU A 100 8.14 5.99 22.62
CA LEU A 100 9.02 4.91 23.08
C LEU A 100 10.33 4.86 22.29
N MET A 101 10.28 5.09 20.97
CA MET A 101 11.49 5.15 20.14
C MET A 101 12.44 6.27 20.54
N LEU A 102 11.90 7.46 20.85
CA LEU A 102 12.69 8.59 21.35
C LEU A 102 13.35 8.28 22.69
N HIS A 103 12.67 7.51 23.55
CA HIS A 103 13.14 7.18 24.90
C HIS A 103 14.19 6.05 24.88
N GLU A 104 14.02 5.06 24.02
CA GLU A 104 14.93 3.91 23.92
C GLU A 104 16.28 4.26 23.26
N GLN A 105 16.42 5.43 22.62
CA GLN A 105 17.59 5.84 21.82
C GLN A 105 18.01 4.81 20.75
N THR A 106 17.17 3.83 20.45
CA THR A 106 17.47 2.69 19.59
C THR A 106 17.50 3.08 18.13
N THR A 107 16.72 4.10 17.73
CA THR A 107 16.73 4.73 16.41
C THR A 107 16.22 6.17 16.49
N VAL A 108 16.90 7.12 15.84
CA VAL A 108 16.46 8.52 15.79
C VAL A 108 15.34 8.63 14.75
N PHE A 109 14.18 9.15 15.16
CA PHE A 109 13.12 9.52 14.23
C PHE A 109 13.69 10.44 13.14
N GLY A 110 13.60 10.00 11.89
CA GLY A 110 14.36 10.59 10.80
C GLY A 110 13.53 10.99 9.59
N VAL A 111 14.23 11.52 8.58
CA VAL A 111 13.64 11.84 7.27
C VAL A 111 13.03 10.59 6.63
N GLY A 112 13.61 9.41 6.87
CA GLY A 112 13.06 8.14 6.39
C GLY A 112 11.65 7.86 6.93
N ASP A 113 11.39 8.10 8.22
CA ASP A 113 10.08 7.86 8.84
C ASP A 113 9.00 8.79 8.28
N VAL A 114 9.36 10.06 8.07
CA VAL A 114 8.49 11.04 7.41
C VAL A 114 8.16 10.59 5.99
N LEU A 115 9.15 10.11 5.24
CA LEU A 115 8.95 9.61 3.88
C LEU A 115 8.12 8.31 3.85
N LEU A 116 8.26 7.41 4.83
CA LEU A 116 7.40 6.24 4.99
C LEU A 116 5.95 6.64 5.23
N PHE A 117 5.70 7.63 6.10
CA PHE A 117 4.37 8.15 6.33
C PHE A 117 3.79 8.84 5.08
N MET A 118 4.58 9.66 4.39
CA MET A 118 4.17 10.28 3.12
C MET A 118 3.83 9.23 2.06
N SER A 119 4.54 8.11 2.04
CA SER A 119 4.22 6.98 1.18
C SER A 119 2.85 6.37 1.52
N ALA A 120 2.52 6.23 2.81
CA ALA A 120 1.20 5.79 3.23
C ALA A 120 0.09 6.77 2.78
N VAL A 121 0.37 8.07 2.78
CA VAL A 121 -0.55 9.11 2.26
C VAL A 121 -0.79 8.91 0.77
N TRP A 122 0.26 8.78 -0.04
CA TRP A 122 0.12 8.54 -1.48
C TRP A 122 -0.67 7.27 -1.78
N TRP A 123 -0.36 6.18 -1.08
CA TRP A 123 -1.07 4.93 -1.24
C TRP A 123 -2.53 5.04 -0.80
N GLY A 124 -2.81 5.72 0.32
CA GLY A 124 -4.17 5.95 0.79
C GLY A 124 -5.02 6.73 -0.22
N ILE A 125 -4.46 7.80 -0.80
CA ILE A 125 -5.13 8.54 -1.88
C ILE A 125 -5.38 7.64 -3.08
N PHE A 126 -4.37 6.88 -3.52
CA PHE A 126 -4.50 5.94 -4.63
C PHE A 126 -5.63 4.92 -4.40
N THR A 127 -5.71 4.30 -3.22
CA THR A 127 -6.76 3.35 -2.85
C THR A 127 -8.15 3.97 -2.91
N VAL A 128 -8.31 5.22 -2.45
CA VAL A 128 -9.59 5.94 -2.53
C VAL A 128 -9.97 6.23 -3.98
N LEU A 129 -9.02 6.68 -4.80
CA LEU A 129 -9.27 6.94 -6.23
C LEU A 129 -9.66 5.68 -6.98
N LEU A 130 -8.98 4.55 -6.73
CA LEU A 130 -9.35 3.24 -7.30
C LEU A 130 -10.80 2.89 -6.98
N LYS A 131 -11.21 3.01 -5.72
CA LYS A 131 -12.58 2.71 -5.27
C LYS A 131 -13.61 3.63 -5.96
N GLN A 132 -13.30 4.91 -6.09
CA GLN A 132 -14.26 5.92 -6.54
C GLN A 132 -14.38 5.99 -8.07
N TRP A 133 -13.29 5.78 -8.79
CA TRP A 133 -13.28 5.82 -10.25
C TRP A 133 -13.78 4.52 -10.90
N LYS A 134 -13.87 3.42 -10.13
CA LYS A 134 -14.43 2.12 -10.56
C LYS A 134 -13.85 1.62 -11.89
N MET A 135 -12.59 1.96 -12.15
CA MET A 135 -11.85 1.39 -13.26
C MET A 135 -11.55 -0.07 -12.92
N SER A 136 -11.76 -0.97 -13.88
CA SER A 136 -11.49 -2.39 -13.63
C SER A 136 -10.04 -2.61 -13.17
N ALA A 137 -9.81 -3.66 -12.38
CA ALA A 137 -8.48 -4.05 -11.94
C ALA A 137 -7.43 -4.08 -13.07
N TRP A 138 -7.84 -4.57 -14.25
CA TRP A 138 -7.03 -4.58 -15.46
C TRP A 138 -6.62 -3.17 -15.91
N HIS A 139 -7.58 -2.27 -16.14
CA HIS A 139 -7.30 -0.90 -16.60
C HIS A 139 -6.52 -0.09 -15.56
N SER A 140 -6.83 -0.26 -14.27
CA SER A 140 -6.13 0.42 -13.19
C SER A 140 -4.65 0.02 -13.13
N THR A 141 -4.38 -1.29 -13.20
CA THR A 141 -3.00 -1.82 -13.17
C THR A 141 -2.23 -1.41 -14.42
N ALA A 142 -2.84 -1.57 -15.59
CA ALA A 142 -2.25 -1.15 -16.86
C ALA A 142 -1.95 0.35 -16.88
N SER A 143 -2.84 1.19 -16.35
CA SER A 143 -2.60 2.63 -16.21
C SER A 143 -1.33 2.92 -15.42
N VAL A 144 -1.22 2.35 -14.21
CA VAL A 144 -0.07 2.54 -13.33
C VAL A 144 1.21 2.07 -14.01
N VAL A 145 1.21 0.90 -14.62
CA VAL A 145 2.40 0.33 -15.25
C VAL A 145 2.86 1.14 -16.45
N ILE A 146 1.97 1.39 -17.41
CA ILE A 146 2.34 2.01 -18.68
C ILE A 146 2.77 3.47 -18.49
N TRP A 147 2.00 4.26 -17.75
CA TRP A 147 2.37 5.66 -17.51
C TRP A 147 3.58 5.81 -16.60
N SER A 148 3.74 4.97 -15.57
CA SER A 148 4.96 5.02 -14.75
C SER A 148 6.20 4.64 -15.57
N ALA A 149 6.11 3.63 -16.45
CA ALA A 149 7.19 3.27 -17.35
C ALA A 149 7.50 4.40 -18.34
N LEU A 150 6.47 4.96 -18.97
CA LEU A 150 6.61 6.02 -19.98
C LEU A 150 7.23 7.30 -19.41
N ILE A 151 6.89 7.67 -18.17
CA ILE A 151 7.42 8.88 -17.52
C ILE A 151 8.81 8.59 -16.93
N TYR A 152 8.99 7.48 -16.22
CA TYR A 152 10.22 7.24 -15.47
C TYR A 152 11.36 6.70 -16.32
N LEU A 153 11.11 5.84 -17.30
CA LEU A 153 12.19 5.22 -18.07
C LEU A 153 13.03 6.23 -18.85
N PRO A 154 12.47 7.22 -19.57
CA PRO A 154 13.28 8.24 -20.24
C PRO A 154 14.18 8.99 -19.25
N ILE A 155 13.63 9.37 -18.09
CA ILE A 155 14.38 10.07 -17.04
C ILE A 155 15.55 9.19 -16.55
N TYR A 156 15.25 7.91 -16.25
CA TYR A 156 16.26 6.96 -15.81
C TYR A 156 17.36 6.73 -16.86
N PHE A 157 16.99 6.57 -18.13
CA PHE A 157 17.96 6.31 -19.20
C PHE A 157 18.88 7.50 -19.50
N LEU A 158 18.38 8.73 -19.35
CA LEU A 158 19.09 9.96 -19.68
C LEU A 158 19.91 10.54 -18.50
N PHE A 159 19.40 10.44 -17.27
CA PHE A 159 19.96 11.20 -16.14
C PHE A 159 20.54 10.36 -15.01
N ILE A 160 20.22 9.06 -14.91
CA ILE A 160 20.59 8.24 -13.76
C ILE A 160 21.75 7.28 -14.11
N PRO A 161 22.85 7.28 -13.34
CA PRO A 161 23.95 6.35 -13.52
C PRO A 161 23.50 4.88 -13.45
N LYS A 162 23.97 4.07 -14.41
CA LYS A 162 23.57 2.67 -14.59
C LYS A 162 24.64 1.75 -14.02
N HIS A 163 24.50 1.37 -12.76
CA HIS A 163 25.42 0.42 -12.11
C HIS A 163 25.05 -1.05 -12.39
N PHE A 164 24.48 -1.36 -13.56
CA PHE A 164 24.06 -2.74 -13.89
C PHE A 164 25.24 -3.71 -13.99
N HIS A 165 26.44 -3.21 -14.24
CA HIS A 165 27.66 -4.03 -14.35
C HIS A 165 28.17 -4.53 -12.99
N GLU A 166 27.70 -3.94 -11.88
CA GLU A 166 28.12 -4.31 -10.52
C GLU A 166 27.26 -5.45 -9.94
N ALA A 167 26.09 -5.70 -10.52
CA ALA A 167 25.14 -6.69 -10.04
C ALA A 167 25.23 -7.99 -10.85
N GLU A 168 25.17 -9.13 -10.15
CA GLU A 168 25.12 -10.43 -10.80
C GLU A 168 23.89 -10.53 -11.73
N PRO A 169 24.05 -10.95 -13.00
CA PRO A 169 22.94 -11.00 -13.96
C PRO A 169 21.74 -11.82 -13.46
N LEU A 170 22.00 -12.91 -12.73
CA LEU A 170 20.96 -13.75 -12.16
C LEU A 170 20.10 -12.98 -11.13
N HIS A 171 20.74 -12.20 -10.25
CA HIS A 171 20.03 -11.35 -9.29
C HIS A 171 19.15 -10.30 -9.98
N LEU A 172 19.64 -9.69 -11.07
CA LEU A 172 18.86 -8.74 -11.85
C LEU A 172 17.61 -9.37 -12.47
N VAL A 173 17.73 -10.59 -13.00
CA VAL A 173 16.60 -11.34 -13.57
C VAL A 173 15.59 -11.70 -12.48
N ILE A 174 16.04 -12.26 -11.36
CA ILE A 174 15.16 -12.66 -10.26
C ILE A 174 14.42 -11.44 -9.69
N GLN A 175 15.12 -10.35 -9.38
CA GLN A 175 14.48 -9.12 -8.90
C GLN A 175 13.54 -8.52 -9.95
N GLY A 176 13.94 -8.56 -11.22
CA GLY A 176 13.14 -8.06 -12.33
C GLY A 176 11.81 -8.80 -12.46
N LEU A 177 11.84 -10.13 -12.43
CA LEU A 177 10.65 -10.97 -12.50
C LEU A 177 9.80 -10.87 -11.23
N PHE A 178 10.43 -10.93 -10.06
CA PHE A 178 9.73 -10.85 -8.79
C PHE A 178 9.01 -9.51 -8.63
N HIS A 179 9.73 -8.39 -8.78
CA HIS A 179 9.11 -7.07 -8.62
C HIS A 179 8.28 -6.64 -9.83
N GLY A 180 8.69 -7.01 -11.05
CA GLY A 180 7.97 -6.64 -12.27
C GLY A 180 6.68 -7.43 -12.45
N VAL A 181 6.72 -8.75 -12.27
CA VAL A 181 5.55 -9.61 -12.49
C VAL A 181 4.77 -9.81 -11.20
N LEU A 182 5.37 -10.38 -10.16
CA LEU A 182 4.61 -10.74 -8.95
C LEU A 182 4.13 -9.48 -8.20
N VAL A 183 5.01 -8.52 -7.96
CA VAL A 183 4.64 -7.33 -7.18
C VAL A 183 3.84 -6.33 -8.02
N VAL A 184 4.35 -5.91 -9.18
CA VAL A 184 3.69 -4.84 -9.94
C VAL A 184 2.44 -5.32 -10.68
N ILE A 185 2.45 -6.49 -11.31
CA ILE A 185 1.27 -6.99 -12.05
C ILE A 185 0.33 -7.76 -11.12
N ILE A 186 0.80 -8.89 -10.56
CA ILE A 186 -0.09 -9.83 -9.86
C ILE A 186 -0.63 -9.22 -8.58
N ALA A 187 0.22 -8.66 -7.71
CA ALA A 187 -0.22 -8.10 -6.44
C ALA A 187 -1.13 -6.87 -6.63
N THR A 188 -0.85 -6.00 -7.62
CA THR A 188 -1.74 -4.87 -7.94
C THR A 188 -3.09 -5.36 -8.47
N LEU A 189 -3.11 -6.32 -9.40
CA LEU A 189 -4.35 -6.88 -9.93
C LEU A 189 -5.20 -7.52 -8.82
N THR A 190 -4.59 -8.33 -7.96
CA THR A 190 -5.31 -8.98 -6.86
C THR A 190 -5.75 -7.98 -5.80
N TYR A 191 -4.96 -6.94 -5.52
CA TYR A 191 -5.35 -5.86 -4.61
C TYR A 191 -6.56 -5.08 -5.12
N VAL A 192 -6.53 -4.63 -6.39
CA VAL A 192 -7.66 -3.88 -6.97
C VAL A 192 -8.89 -4.78 -7.07
N ALA A 193 -8.73 -6.04 -7.52
CA ALA A 193 -9.83 -7.00 -7.57
C ALA A 193 -10.42 -7.31 -6.19
N ALA A 194 -9.58 -7.36 -5.14
CA ALA A 194 -10.05 -7.51 -3.77
C ALA A 194 -10.85 -6.29 -3.32
N ILE A 195 -10.41 -5.06 -3.63
CA ILE A 195 -11.18 -3.85 -3.34
C ILE A 195 -12.54 -3.88 -4.06
N GLU A 196 -12.58 -4.27 -5.33
CA GLU A 196 -13.82 -4.37 -6.11
C GLU A 196 -14.80 -5.38 -5.50
N ARG A 197 -14.32 -6.56 -5.06
CA ARG A 197 -15.17 -7.67 -4.60
C ARG A 197 -15.51 -7.62 -3.12
N LEU A 198 -14.56 -7.24 -2.26
CA LEU A 198 -14.69 -7.26 -0.81
C LEU A 198 -14.98 -5.88 -0.21
N GLY A 199 -14.74 -4.82 -0.99
CA GLY A 199 -14.76 -3.44 -0.53
C GLY A 199 -13.47 -3.04 0.19
N ALA A 200 -13.13 -1.75 0.13
CA ALA A 200 -11.87 -1.23 0.67
C ALA A 200 -11.62 -1.54 2.16
N PHE A 201 -12.67 -1.65 2.98
CA PHE A 201 -12.52 -1.96 4.40
C PHE A 201 -12.01 -3.39 4.63
N LYS A 202 -12.69 -4.42 4.12
CA LYS A 202 -12.27 -5.82 4.29
C LYS A 202 -10.91 -6.08 3.67
N THR A 203 -10.64 -5.52 2.49
CA THR A 203 -9.32 -5.62 1.85
C THR A 203 -8.24 -4.97 2.70
N GLY A 204 -8.48 -3.77 3.23
CA GLY A 204 -7.55 -3.08 4.13
C GLY A 204 -7.26 -3.88 5.40
N SER A 205 -8.29 -4.49 6.01
CA SER A 205 -8.14 -5.35 7.19
C SER A 205 -7.24 -6.56 6.91
N ILE A 206 -7.43 -7.26 5.78
CA ILE A 206 -6.58 -8.40 5.39
C ILE A 206 -5.13 -7.94 5.12
N VAL A 207 -4.96 -6.83 4.40
CA VAL A 207 -3.64 -6.29 4.07
C VAL A 207 -2.88 -5.83 5.32
N THR A 208 -3.58 -5.44 6.39
CA THR A 208 -2.95 -5.06 7.66
C THR A 208 -2.30 -6.24 8.39
N LEU A 209 -2.50 -7.49 7.93
CA LEU A 209 -1.79 -8.65 8.45
C LEU A 209 -0.36 -8.77 7.89
N ALA A 210 -0.11 -8.24 6.69
CA ALA A 210 1.19 -8.36 6.04
C ALA A 210 2.36 -7.75 6.84
N PRO A 211 2.22 -6.58 7.50
CA PRO A 211 3.29 -5.99 8.31
C PRO A 211 3.65 -6.83 9.54
N PHE A 212 2.68 -7.55 10.11
CA PHE A 212 2.93 -8.46 11.22
C PHE A 212 3.78 -9.64 10.79
N ILE A 213 3.41 -10.24 9.65
CA ILE A 213 4.17 -11.34 9.05
C ILE A 213 5.58 -10.85 8.71
N ALA A 214 5.70 -9.67 8.10
CA ALA A 214 6.99 -9.07 7.77
C ALA A 214 7.85 -8.81 9.01
N ALA A 215 7.29 -8.24 10.08
CA ALA A 215 8.03 -7.97 11.31
C ALA A 215 8.49 -9.25 12.02
N VAL A 216 7.67 -10.30 12.04
CA VAL A 216 8.05 -11.61 12.61
C VAL A 216 9.17 -12.26 11.79
N ILE A 217 9.15 -12.13 10.47
CA ILE A 217 10.20 -12.66 9.58
C ILE A 217 11.47 -11.80 9.63
N ALA A 218 11.36 -10.49 9.84
CA ALA A 218 12.49 -9.57 9.90
C ALA A 218 13.45 -9.89 11.05
N VAL A 219 12.94 -10.34 12.20
CA VAL A 219 13.78 -10.69 13.36
C VAL A 219 14.84 -11.75 13.02
N PRO A 220 14.49 -12.97 12.54
CA PRO A 220 15.48 -13.98 12.19
C PRO A 220 16.23 -13.69 10.88
N LEU A 221 15.62 -12.97 9.93
CA LEU A 221 16.18 -12.82 8.59
C LEU A 221 17.09 -11.60 8.43
N LEU A 222 16.76 -10.49 9.10
CA LEU A 222 17.49 -9.22 9.02
C LEU A 222 18.29 -8.95 10.30
N ASN A 223 18.18 -9.80 11.33
CA ASN A 223 18.72 -9.57 12.67
C ASN A 223 18.29 -8.21 13.27
N GLU A 224 17.10 -7.72 12.87
CA GLU A 224 16.50 -6.50 13.42
C GLU A 224 15.76 -6.87 14.72
N PRO A 225 16.21 -6.43 15.92
CA PRO A 225 15.52 -6.74 17.16
C PRO A 225 14.14 -6.07 17.17
N LEU A 226 13.11 -6.84 17.51
CA LEU A 226 11.76 -6.29 17.68
C LEU A 226 11.71 -5.49 18.98
N SER A 227 11.84 -4.17 18.89
CA SER A 227 11.74 -3.29 20.05
C SER A 227 10.31 -3.27 20.61
N LEU A 228 10.19 -2.94 21.90
CA LEU A 228 8.90 -2.81 22.54
C LEU A 228 8.04 -1.73 21.85
N ALA A 229 8.69 -0.65 21.39
CA ALA A 229 8.05 0.40 20.61
C ALA A 229 7.38 -0.13 19.34
N VAL A 230 8.11 -0.91 18.53
CA VAL A 230 7.62 -1.49 17.27
C VAL A 230 6.50 -2.49 17.55
N ALA A 231 6.64 -3.33 18.58
CA ALA A 231 5.60 -4.29 18.96
C ALA A 231 4.28 -3.61 19.36
N CYS A 232 4.34 -2.59 20.22
CA CYS A 232 3.16 -1.81 20.62
C CYS A 232 2.51 -1.08 19.43
N GLY A 233 3.32 -0.46 18.57
CA GLY A 233 2.86 0.23 17.37
C GLY A 233 2.14 -0.72 16.41
N LEU A 234 2.73 -1.88 16.12
CA LEU A 234 2.11 -2.93 15.29
C LEU A 234 0.75 -3.31 15.85
N VAL A 235 0.70 -3.79 17.10
CA VAL A 235 -0.55 -4.28 17.74
C VAL A 235 -1.65 -3.21 17.70
N GLY A 236 -1.32 -1.97 18.07
CA GLY A 236 -2.29 -0.87 18.02
C GLY A 236 -2.80 -0.58 16.61
N MET A 237 -1.92 -0.60 15.60
CA MET A 237 -2.32 -0.45 14.20
C MET A 237 -3.21 -1.60 13.71
N ALA A 238 -2.93 -2.86 14.06
CA ALA A 238 -3.83 -3.97 13.72
C ALA A 238 -5.20 -3.79 14.33
N ILE A 239 -5.28 -3.51 15.63
CA ILE A 239 -6.58 -3.39 16.32
C ILE A 239 -7.38 -2.26 15.67
N GLY A 240 -6.71 -1.12 15.41
CA GLY A 240 -7.29 0.01 14.72
C GLY A 240 -7.81 -0.36 13.33
N ALA A 241 -7.00 -0.96 12.48
CA ALA A 241 -7.35 -1.25 11.08
C ALA A 241 -8.31 -2.43 10.90
N LEU A 242 -8.19 -3.48 11.71
CA LEU A 242 -9.08 -4.65 11.67
C LEU A 242 -10.47 -4.30 12.21
N GLN A 243 -10.56 -3.32 13.11
CA GLN A 243 -11.80 -2.94 13.82
C GLN A 243 -12.55 -4.19 14.32
N PRO A 244 -11.94 -5.06 15.14
CA PRO A 244 -12.49 -6.37 15.50
C PRO A 244 -13.90 -6.28 16.12
N TRP A 245 -14.23 -5.15 16.74
CA TRP A 245 -15.56 -4.85 17.26
C TRP A 245 -16.67 -4.81 16.19
N ARG A 246 -16.36 -4.52 14.93
CA ARG A 246 -17.33 -4.54 13.82
C ARG A 246 -17.62 -5.96 13.34
N TRP A 247 -16.63 -6.84 13.38
CA TRP A 247 -16.82 -8.24 13.02
C TRP A 247 -17.79 -8.94 13.96
N ARG A 248 -17.74 -8.62 15.26
CA ARG A 248 -18.68 -9.13 16.27
C ARG A 248 -20.13 -8.64 16.11
N ARG A 249 -20.38 -7.59 15.31
CA ARG A 249 -21.73 -7.01 15.13
C ARG A 249 -22.39 -7.36 13.79
N GLN A 250 -21.66 -7.93 12.82
CA GLN A 250 -22.24 -8.31 11.53
C GLN A 250 -23.27 -9.44 11.62
N ASP A 251 -23.41 -10.10 12.78
CA ASP A 251 -24.45 -11.08 13.01
C ASP A 251 -25.85 -10.51 13.20
N SER A 252 -26.05 -9.19 13.36
CA SER A 252 -27.41 -8.66 13.57
C SER A 252 -28.28 -8.75 12.30
N LEU A 253 -27.70 -8.63 11.10
CA LEU A 253 -28.45 -8.70 9.84
C LEU A 253 -28.76 -10.16 9.45
N SER A 254 -27.82 -11.08 9.69
CA SER A 254 -28.04 -12.53 9.58
C SER A 254 -29.02 -13.04 10.64
N GLN A 255 -29.01 -12.47 11.85
CA GLN A 255 -30.03 -12.71 12.87
C GLN A 255 -31.41 -12.21 12.42
N GLN A 256 -31.51 -11.02 11.83
CA GLN A 256 -32.78 -10.49 11.29
C GLN A 256 -33.31 -11.33 10.12
N LEU A 257 -32.45 -11.74 9.18
CA LEU A 257 -32.84 -12.61 8.05
C LEU A 257 -33.22 -14.03 8.50
N SER A 258 -32.56 -14.57 9.53
CA SER A 258 -32.94 -15.86 10.12
C SER A 258 -34.20 -15.80 10.98
N GLN A 259 -34.55 -14.62 11.53
CA GLN A 259 -35.87 -14.39 12.15
C GLN A 259 -36.98 -14.18 11.13
N GLN A 260 -36.72 -13.53 9.99
CA GLN A 260 -37.70 -13.42 8.90
C GLN A 260 -38.00 -14.74 8.21
N ASN A 261 -37.02 -15.63 8.05
CA ASN A 261 -37.23 -16.96 7.46
C ASN A 261 -37.84 -17.99 8.45
N LYS A 262 -38.07 -17.60 9.71
CA LYS A 262 -38.70 -18.44 10.75
C LYS A 262 -40.16 -18.05 11.04
N ASN A 263 -40.66 -16.97 10.43
CA ASN A 263 -42.07 -16.57 10.44
C ASN A 263 -42.69 -16.82 9.07
#